data_AF-A0A0S7ELT4-F1
#
_entry.id   AF-A0A0S7ELT4-F1
#
_cell.length_a   1.000
_cell.length_b   1.000
_cell.length_c   1.000
_cell.angle_alpha   90.00
_cell.angle_beta   90.00
_cell.angle_gamma   90.00
#
_symmetry.space_group_name_H-M   'P 1'
#
loop_
_entity.id
_entity.type
_entity.pdbx_description
1 polymer ?
#
loop_
_entity_poly.entity_id
_entity_poly.type
_entity_poly.pdbx_seq_one_letter_code
_entity_poly.pdbx_strand_id
1 'polypeptide(L)'
;VAALCIPSIFLAFDVIGQVFTGMNFPHQCNTNWILEQGPNLTDERQRNLTIPTNSEGKFDSCKMFTPVSLDLETIERYGLNETTRCINGSDFEMPNEAEAG
;
A
#
# COMPACT_ATOMS: atom_id res chain seq x y z
N VAL A 1 -4.61 -8.11 -46.33
CA VAL A 1 -5.31 -7.10 -45.51
C VAL A 1 -5.41 -7.55 -44.05
N ALA A 2 -6.10 -8.65 -43.73
CA ALA A 2 -6.22 -9.13 -42.34
C ALA A 2 -4.88 -9.37 -41.61
N ALA A 3 -3.86 -9.90 -42.31
CA ALA A 3 -2.53 -10.14 -41.74
C ALA A 3 -1.76 -8.85 -41.37
N LEU A 4 -2.08 -7.70 -41.99
CA LEU A 4 -1.44 -6.41 -41.70
C LEU A 4 -2.09 -5.71 -40.49
N CYS A 5 -3.33 -6.05 -40.15
CA CYS A 5 -4.02 -5.49 -38.99
C CYS A 5 -3.48 -6.06 -37.66
N ILE A 6 -2.95 -7.28 -37.68
CA ILE A 6 -2.48 -7.98 -36.48
C ILE A 6 -1.33 -7.21 -35.80
N PRO A 7 -0.23 -6.83 -36.49
CA PRO A 7 0.84 -6.04 -35.86
C PRO A 7 0.36 -4.69 -35.34
N SER A 8 -0.52 -4.01 -36.06
CA SER A 8 -1.03 -2.69 -35.66
C SER A 8 -1.85 -2.74 -34.37
N ILE A 9 -2.66 -3.78 -34.20
CA ILE A 9 -3.46 -3.99 -32.99
C ILE A 9 -2.55 -4.29 -31.79
N PHE A 10 -1.55 -5.18 -31.96
CA PHE A 10 -0.60 -5.49 -30.90
C PHE A 10 0.23 -4.28 -30.47
N LEU A 11 0.68 -3.45 -31.41
CA LEU A 11 1.39 -2.21 -31.09
C LEU A 11 0.52 -1.23 -30.28
N ALA A 12 -0.77 -1.10 -30.62
CA ALA A 12 -1.68 -0.27 -29.85
C ALA A 12 -1.88 -0.81 -28.42
N PHE A 13 -2.04 -2.13 -28.26
CA PHE A 13 -2.14 -2.76 -26.94
C PHE A 13 -0.86 -2.62 -26.12
N ASP A 14 0.32 -2.71 -26.76
CA ASP A 14 1.61 -2.56 -26.09
C ASP A 14 1.78 -1.14 -25.54
N VAL A 15 1.54 -0.12 -26.37
CA VAL A 15 1.63 1.30 -25.95
C VAL A 15 0.63 1.62 -24.83
N ILE A 16 -0.61 1.14 -24.93
CA ILE A 16 -1.62 1.34 -23.88
C ILE A 16 -1.20 0.59 -22.60
N GLY A 17 -0.75 -0.66 -22.73
CA GLY A 17 -0.29 -1.47 -21.60
C GLY A 17 0.87 -0.83 -20.85
N GLN A 18 1.84 -0.26 -21.57
CA GLN A 18 3.00 0.42 -21.00
C GLN A 18 2.60 1.56 -20.06
N VAL A 19 1.59 2.36 -20.42
CA VAL A 19 1.08 3.46 -19.58
C VAL A 19 0.60 2.93 -18.23
N PHE A 20 -0.15 1.82 -18.21
CA PHE A 20 -0.68 1.26 -16.97
C PHE A 20 0.35 0.48 -16.15
N THR A 21 1.29 -0.22 -16.80
CA THR A 21 2.33 -0.98 -16.08
C THR A 21 3.42 -0.10 -15.48
N GLY A 22 3.61 1.12 -16.00
CA GLY A 22 4.63 2.06 -15.53
C GLY A 22 4.21 2.89 -14.32
N MET A 23 2.90 2.98 -14.03
CA MET A 23 2.40 3.79 -12.92
C MET A 23 2.60 3.06 -11.59
N ASN A 24 3.35 3.70 -10.68
CA ASN A 24 3.43 3.28 -9.28
C ASN A 24 2.64 4.27 -8.44
N PHE A 25 1.57 3.77 -7.82
CA PHE A 25 0.77 4.55 -6.88
C PHE A 25 1.32 4.38 -5.47
N PRO A 26 1.46 5.47 -4.69
CA PRO A 26 1.76 5.35 -3.28
C PRO A 26 0.66 4.53 -2.62
N HIS A 27 1.07 3.42 -2.02
CA HIS A 27 0.19 2.50 -1.33
C HIS A 27 0.82 2.06 -0.02
N GLN A 28 -0.04 1.71 0.92
CA GLN A 28 0.32 1.25 2.26
C GLN A 28 -0.52 0.01 2.59
N CYS A 29 0.00 -0.90 3.42
CA CYS A 29 -0.80 -2.06 3.81
C CYS A 29 -2.08 -1.64 4.53
N ASN A 30 -3.19 -2.33 4.26
CA ASN A 30 -4.41 -2.16 5.04
C ASN A 30 -4.22 -2.73 6.46
N THR A 31 -4.36 -1.88 7.47
CA THR A 31 -4.11 -2.22 8.88
C THR A 31 -5.32 -2.07 9.79
N ASN A 32 -6.53 -2.23 9.22
CA ASN A 32 -7.80 -2.05 9.95
C ASN A 32 -8.02 -3.04 11.09
N TRP A 33 -7.19 -4.09 11.21
CA TRP A 33 -7.21 -5.00 12.34
C TRP A 33 -7.03 -4.28 13.69
N ILE A 34 -6.31 -3.15 13.73
CA ILE A 34 -6.10 -2.40 14.98
C ILE A 34 -7.36 -1.68 15.47
N LEU A 35 -8.32 -1.43 14.57
CA LEU A 35 -9.58 -0.75 14.92
C LEU A 35 -10.46 -1.60 15.82
N GLU A 36 -10.26 -2.93 15.84
CA GLU A 36 -10.91 -3.81 16.80
C GLU A 36 -10.48 -3.51 18.25
N GLN A 37 -9.23 -3.06 18.45
CA GLN A 37 -8.70 -2.69 19.77
C GLN A 37 -8.88 -1.20 20.09
N GLY A 38 -8.96 -0.37 19.06
CA GLY A 38 -9.13 1.07 19.18
C GLY A 38 -10.02 1.64 18.07
N PRO A 39 -11.35 1.66 18.24
CA PRO A 39 -12.27 2.10 17.19
C PRO A 39 -12.22 3.61 16.90
N ASN A 40 -11.57 4.40 17.76
CA ASN A 40 -11.46 5.85 17.65
C ASN A 40 -10.05 6.33 17.25
N LEU A 41 -9.23 5.49 16.62
CA LEU A 41 -7.94 5.92 16.09
C LEU A 41 -8.11 6.80 14.84
N THR A 42 -7.26 7.80 14.71
CA THR A 42 -7.07 8.52 13.45
C THR A 42 -6.20 7.71 12.50
N ASP A 43 -6.37 7.90 11.20
CA ASP A 43 -5.62 7.16 10.17
C ASP A 43 -4.10 7.30 10.34
N GLU A 44 -3.62 8.51 10.67
CA GLU A 44 -2.21 8.77 10.93
C GLU A 44 -1.68 7.99 12.15
N ARG A 45 -2.48 7.90 13.22
CA ARG A 45 -2.08 7.17 14.43
C ARG A 45 -2.11 5.67 14.18
N GLN A 46 -3.11 5.18 13.46
CA GLN A 46 -3.19 3.79 13.03
C GLN A 46 -1.93 3.40 12.25
N ARG A 47 -1.53 4.18 11.24
CA ARG A 47 -0.35 3.89 10.42
C ARG A 47 0.94 3.88 11.25
N ASN A 48 1.13 4.86 12.15
CA ASN A 48 2.29 4.94 13.03
C ASN A 48 2.46 3.69 13.93
N LEU A 49 1.37 3.06 14.37
CA LEU A 49 1.43 1.88 15.24
C LEU A 49 1.56 0.57 14.47
N THR A 50 1.13 0.54 13.21
CA THR A 50 0.92 -0.71 12.46
C THR A 50 1.83 -0.89 11.26
N ILE A 51 2.49 0.17 10.78
CA ILE A 51 3.36 0.13 9.61
C ILE A 51 4.80 0.50 10.00
N PRO A 52 5.79 -0.36 9.71
CA PRO A 52 7.18 -0.03 9.99
C PRO A 52 7.66 1.10 9.07
N THR A 53 8.56 1.92 9.60
CA THR A 53 9.26 2.95 8.82
C THR A 53 10.48 2.34 8.13
N ASN A 54 10.68 2.68 6.85
CA ASN A 54 11.83 2.27 6.05
C ASN A 54 13.09 3.10 6.41
N SER A 55 14.21 2.78 5.78
CA SER A 55 15.49 3.49 5.98
C SER A 55 15.47 4.97 5.60
N GLU A 56 14.48 5.41 4.83
CA GLU A 56 14.29 6.80 4.40
C GLU A 56 13.34 7.57 5.31
N GLY A 57 12.84 6.97 6.39
CA GLY A 57 11.89 7.62 7.29
C GLY A 57 10.44 7.62 6.79
N LYS A 58 10.12 6.89 5.71
CA LYS A 58 8.77 6.75 5.17
C LYS A 58 8.13 5.43 5.60
N PHE A 59 6.80 5.36 5.64
CA PHE A 59 6.10 4.10 5.87
C PHE A 59 6.42 3.08 4.77
N ASP A 60 6.65 1.82 5.14
CA ASP A 60 6.85 0.72 4.19
C ASP A 60 5.54 0.40 3.46
N SER A 61 5.58 0.35 2.13
CA SER A 61 4.41 0.08 1.30
C SER A 61 4.00 -1.40 1.28
N CYS A 62 4.94 -2.30 1.52
CA CYS A 62 4.77 -3.74 1.29
C CYS A 62 4.80 -4.58 2.57
N LYS A 63 5.16 -3.96 3.69
CA LYS A 63 5.25 -4.60 5.00
C LYS A 63 4.40 -3.89 6.03
N MET A 64 3.86 -4.67 6.96
CA MET A 64 3.19 -4.18 8.15
C MET A 64 3.63 -4.98 9.36
N PHE A 65 3.37 -4.48 10.56
CA PHE A 65 3.51 -5.28 11.76
C PHE A 65 2.46 -6.39 11.78
N THR A 66 2.84 -7.53 12.34
CA THR A 66 1.98 -8.71 12.43
C THR A 66 0.78 -8.39 13.33
N PRO A 67 -0.47 -8.67 12.89
CA PRO A 67 -1.66 -8.41 13.69
C PRO A 67 -1.60 -9.19 15.01
N VAL A 68 -1.90 -8.51 16.11
CA VAL A 68 -1.92 -9.09 17.46
C VAL A 68 -3.21 -8.71 18.17
N SER A 69 -3.67 -9.55 19.09
CA SER A 69 -4.87 -9.29 19.92
C SER A 69 -4.50 -8.64 21.27
N LEU A 70 -3.50 -7.76 21.29
CA LEU A 70 -3.09 -7.01 22.47
C LEU A 70 -3.93 -5.74 22.61
N ASP A 71 -4.10 -5.24 23.82
CA ASP A 71 -4.75 -3.95 24.04
C ASP A 71 -3.92 -2.78 23.46
N LEU A 72 -4.61 -1.71 23.08
CA LEU A 72 -3.99 -0.55 22.46
C LEU A 72 -2.92 0.10 23.36
N GLU A 73 -3.13 0.15 24.68
CA GLU A 73 -2.18 0.72 25.63
C GLU A 73 -0.85 -0.06 25.63
N THR A 74 -0.91 -1.39 25.60
CA THR A 74 0.26 -2.27 25.51
C THR A 74 0.99 -2.07 24.19
N ILE A 75 0.27 -1.98 23.06
CA ILE A 75 0.88 -1.73 21.74
C ILE A 75 1.58 -0.36 21.73
N GLU A 76 0.96 0.68 22.29
CA GLU A 76 1.56 2.02 22.35
C GLU A 76 2.79 2.08 23.28
N ARG A 77 2.77 1.31 24.36
CA ARG A 77 3.85 1.31 25.36
C ARG A 77 5.08 0.51 24.92
N TYR A 78 4.86 -0.64 24.27
CA TYR A 78 5.94 -1.59 23.96
C TYR A 78 6.24 -1.71 22.47
N GLY A 79 5.34 -1.26 21.59
CA GLY A 79 5.46 -1.40 20.15
C GLY A 79 5.28 -2.84 19.66
N LEU A 80 5.42 -3.02 18.34
CA LEU A 80 5.39 -4.31 17.66
C LEU A 80 6.77 -4.57 17.05
N ASN A 81 7.20 -5.83 17.07
CA ASN A 81 8.54 -6.21 16.62
C ASN A 81 8.52 -7.09 15.36
N GLU A 82 7.49 -7.92 15.20
CA GLU A 82 7.39 -8.84 14.06
C GLU A 82 6.70 -8.18 12.87
N THR A 83 7.33 -8.24 11.70
CA THR A 83 6.78 -7.71 10.45
C THR A 83 6.40 -8.84 9.51
N THR A 84 5.36 -8.60 8.71
CA THR A 84 4.83 -9.52 7.71
C THR A 84 4.44 -8.74 6.45
N ARG A 85 4.18 -9.45 5.34
CA ARG A 85 3.62 -8.83 4.13
C ARG A 85 2.19 -8.37 4.39
N CYS A 86 1.70 -7.41 3.61
CA CYS A 86 0.30 -6.99 3.72
C CYS A 86 -0.65 -8.19 3.62
N ILE A 87 -1.45 -8.43 4.66
CA ILE A 87 -2.39 -9.57 4.72
C ILE A 87 -3.73 -9.19 4.10
N ASN A 88 -4.19 -7.96 4.32
CA ASN A 88 -5.52 -7.51 3.95
C ASN A 88 -5.53 -6.57 2.73
N GLY A 89 -4.53 -6.73 1.85
CA GLY A 89 -4.33 -5.86 0.70
C GLY A 89 -3.67 -4.53 1.05
N SER A 90 -3.86 -3.53 0.18
CA SER A 90 -3.23 -2.22 0.27
C SER A 90 -4.25 -1.10 0.09
N ASP A 91 -4.11 -0.05 0.89
CA ASP A 91 -4.81 1.22 0.72
C ASP A 91 -3.98 2.11 -0.21
N PHE A 92 -4.63 2.65 -1.23
CA PHE A 92 -4.00 3.50 -2.24
C PHE A 92 -4.31 4.96 -1.93
N GLU A 93 -3.29 5.80 -2.00
CA GLU A 93 -3.45 7.24 -1.94
C GLU A 93 -3.56 7.79 -3.36
N MET A 94 -4.44 8.78 -3.55
CA MET A 94 -4.49 9.50 -4.82
C MET A 94 -3.16 10.21 -5.01
N PRO A 95 -2.47 10.03 -6.15
CA PRO A 95 -1.26 10.80 -6.43
C PRO A 95 -1.60 12.28 -6.41
N ASN A 96 -0.73 13.09 -5.83
CA ASN A 96 -0.81 14.52 -6.03
C ASN A 96 -0.62 14.81 -7.54
N GLU A 97 -1.31 15.82 -8.08
CA GLU A 97 -1.29 16.18 -9.52
C GLU A 97 0.12 16.42 -10.09
N ALA A 98 1.15 16.55 -9.24
CA ALA A 98 2.56 16.67 -9.60
C ALA A 98 3.28 15.34 -9.91
N GLU A 99 2.70 14.20 -9.53
CA GLU A 99 3.22 12.84 -9.78
C GLU A 99 2.44 12.11 -10.88
N ALA A 100 1.32 12.69 -11.33
CA ALA A 100 0.63 12.31 -12.55
C ALA A 100 1.38 12.93 -13.73
N GLY A 101 2.42 12.23 -14.22
CA GLY A 101 3.13 12.61 -15.45
C GLY A 101 2.21 12.72 -16.66
#